data_AF-X1QF25-F1
#
_entry.id   AF-X1QF25-F1
#
_cell.length_a   1.000
_cell.length_b   1.000
_cell.length_c   1.000
_cell.angle_alpha   90.00
_cell.angle_beta   90.00
_cell.angle_gamma   90.00
#
_symmetry.space_group_name_H-M   'P 1'
#
loop_
_entity.id
_entity.type
_entity.pdbx_description
1 polymer ?
#
loop_
_entity_poly.entity_id
_entity_poly.type
_entity_poly.pdbx_seq_one_letter_code
_entity_poly.pdbx_strand_id
1 'polypeptide(L)'
;AELKHAGYDAIIVAGKAEKPVYLWIHDGEASIRDASHLWGKNTKETQETIRTELGDSLIRVAAIGPAGENLVRVACIINDLKDAAGRGGMGAVMGSKNLKAIAVRGHKGPEVAEPERLKELRQWVLAHRELWASFAELGTGAAMEAYIATGNIPVRNFLDGEFPEIGEISAQAVRDKIRIKMEGCYACPVRCKKVVKVDEPYSVDPAYGGPEYETLAAIGCNCGVSDLKAIAKGNELCGSYSLDTISTGDIVAFAMECYENGLLTTK
;
A
#
# COMPACT_ATOMS: atom_id res chain seq x y z
N ALA A 1 -8.25 -5.20 -12.51
CA ALA A 1 -9.23 -6.23 -12.91
C ALA A 1 -10.62 -5.62 -13.02
N GLU A 2 -11.18 -5.11 -11.91
CA GLU A 2 -12.56 -4.59 -11.88
C GLU A 2 -12.88 -3.52 -12.94
N LEU A 3 -11.95 -2.57 -13.20
CA LEU A 3 -12.13 -1.55 -14.24
C LEU A 3 -12.29 -2.14 -15.64
N LYS A 4 -11.49 -3.16 -15.98
CA LYS A 4 -11.63 -3.91 -17.23
C LYS A 4 -12.97 -4.64 -17.28
N HIS A 5 -13.42 -5.21 -16.15
CA HIS A 5 -14.72 -5.86 -16.09
C HIS A 5 -15.90 -4.89 -16.21
N ALA A 6 -15.69 -3.63 -15.85
CA ALA A 6 -16.65 -2.56 -16.05
C ALA A 6 -16.61 -1.99 -17.49
N GLY A 7 -15.74 -2.50 -18.36
CA GLY A 7 -15.67 -2.10 -19.77
C GLY A 7 -14.75 -0.93 -20.08
N TYR A 8 -13.85 -0.55 -19.17
CA TYR A 8 -12.94 0.58 -19.35
C TYR A 8 -11.47 0.15 -19.30
N ASP A 9 -10.63 0.78 -20.14
CA ASP A 9 -9.17 0.59 -20.12
C ASP A 9 -8.46 1.59 -19.22
N ALA A 10 -8.95 2.83 -19.19
CA ALA A 10 -8.35 3.93 -18.46
C ALA A 10 -9.41 4.95 -18.03
N ILE A 11 -9.04 5.77 -17.06
CA ILE A 11 -9.82 6.93 -16.61
C ILE A 11 -8.88 8.14 -16.68
N ILE A 12 -9.32 9.21 -17.35
CA ILE A 12 -8.60 10.48 -17.40
C ILE A 12 -9.42 11.51 -16.63
N VAL A 13 -8.87 11.96 -15.50
CA VAL A 13 -9.51 12.99 -14.66
C VAL A 13 -8.89 14.35 -14.97
N ALA A 14 -9.67 15.22 -15.63
CA ALA A 14 -9.31 16.60 -15.91
C ALA A 14 -10.10 17.57 -15.01
N GLY A 15 -9.62 18.81 -14.92
CA GLY A 15 -10.27 19.85 -14.09
C GLY A 15 -10.18 19.58 -12.59
N LYS A 16 -11.12 20.18 -11.85
CA LYS A 16 -11.30 20.11 -10.40
C LYS A 16 -12.79 20.27 -10.08
N ALA A 17 -13.33 19.44 -9.18
CA ALA A 17 -14.71 19.59 -8.72
C ALA A 17 -14.84 20.74 -7.70
N GLU A 18 -16.00 21.41 -7.65
CA GLU A 18 -16.25 22.52 -6.71
C GLU A 18 -16.27 22.06 -5.24
N LYS A 19 -16.68 20.82 -5.00
CA LYS A 19 -16.74 20.15 -3.69
C LYS A 19 -16.17 18.74 -3.78
N PRO A 20 -15.88 18.07 -2.65
CA PRO A 20 -15.46 16.68 -2.64
C PRO A 20 -16.44 15.76 -3.39
N VAL A 21 -15.92 14.92 -4.27
CA VAL A 21 -16.67 13.94 -5.04
C VAL A 21 -15.96 12.59 -5.10
N TYR A 22 -16.68 11.52 -5.42
CA TYR A 22 -16.11 10.25 -5.85
C TYR A 22 -16.69 9.83 -7.19
N LEU A 23 -15.89 9.14 -8.00
CA LEU A 23 -16.34 8.55 -9.26
C LEU A 23 -16.86 7.14 -8.98
N TRP A 24 -18.09 6.87 -9.38
CA TRP A 24 -18.70 5.55 -9.35
C TRP A 24 -18.82 4.99 -10.76
N ILE A 25 -18.27 3.81 -10.99
CA ILE A 25 -18.33 3.09 -12.27
C ILE A 25 -18.99 1.72 -12.06
N HIS A 26 -20.06 1.46 -12.81
CA HIS A 26 -20.77 0.18 -12.80
C HIS A 26 -21.13 -0.27 -14.21
N ASP A 27 -20.53 -1.37 -14.67
CA ASP A 27 -20.87 -2.04 -15.94
C ASP A 27 -21.02 -1.13 -17.19
N GLY A 28 -20.09 -0.21 -17.38
CA GLY A 28 -20.07 0.69 -18.53
C GLY A 28 -20.73 2.03 -18.25
N GLU A 29 -21.35 2.23 -17.09
CA GLU A 29 -21.89 3.51 -16.67
C GLU A 29 -20.96 4.19 -15.65
N ALA A 30 -20.81 5.51 -15.76
CA ALA A 30 -19.97 6.30 -14.87
C ALA A 30 -20.77 7.50 -14.34
N SER A 31 -20.69 7.75 -13.03
CA SER A 31 -21.38 8.86 -12.37
C SER A 31 -20.48 9.50 -11.31
N ILE A 32 -20.52 10.83 -11.21
CA ILE A 32 -19.83 11.58 -10.15
C ILE A 32 -20.82 11.76 -9.00
N ARG A 33 -20.41 11.35 -7.80
CA ARG A 33 -21.23 11.40 -6.58
C ARG A 33 -20.60 12.32 -5.55
N ASP A 34 -21.43 12.92 -4.71
CA ASP A 34 -20.95 13.72 -3.57
C ASP A 34 -20.11 12.86 -2.64
N ALA A 35 -18.98 13.40 -2.17
CA ALA A 35 -18.10 12.77 -1.19
C ALA A 35 -17.80 13.68 0.00
N SER A 36 -18.63 14.70 0.24
CA SER A 36 -18.40 15.66 1.31
C SER A 36 -18.40 14.98 2.69
N HIS A 37 -19.21 13.95 2.85
CA HIS A 37 -19.28 13.08 4.04
C HIS A 37 -18.15 12.04 4.14
N LEU A 38 -17.34 11.90 3.09
CA LEU A 38 -16.17 11.03 3.05
C LEU A 38 -14.87 11.81 3.29
N TRP A 39 -14.88 13.12 3.03
CA TRP A 39 -13.71 13.98 3.20
C TRP A 39 -13.28 14.00 4.68
N GLY A 40 -11.98 13.82 4.94
CA GLY A 40 -11.40 13.67 6.27
C GLY A 40 -11.36 12.24 6.79
N LYS A 41 -12.11 11.30 6.21
CA LYS A 41 -12.08 9.88 6.61
C LYS A 41 -10.81 9.19 6.12
N ASN A 42 -10.35 8.20 6.89
CA ASN A 42 -9.26 7.33 6.45
C ASN A 42 -9.68 6.41 5.29
N THR A 43 -8.73 5.71 4.68
CA THR A 43 -9.00 4.88 3.50
C THR A 43 -9.95 3.71 3.79
N LYS A 44 -9.88 3.10 4.98
CA LYS A 44 -10.78 2.01 5.39
C LYS A 44 -12.21 2.49 5.57
N GLU A 45 -12.40 3.55 6.35
CA GLU A 45 -13.70 4.19 6.56
C GLU A 45 -14.32 4.65 5.23
N THR A 46 -13.50 5.22 4.33
CA THR A 46 -13.94 5.63 2.99
C THR A 46 -14.47 4.45 2.19
N GLN A 47 -13.69 3.37 2.10
CA GLN A 47 -14.06 2.17 1.36
C GLN A 47 -15.32 1.51 1.94
N GLU A 48 -15.39 1.34 3.26
CA GLU A 48 -16.53 0.72 3.93
C GLU A 48 -17.79 1.57 3.75
N THR A 49 -17.69 2.89 3.92
CA THR A 49 -18.82 3.80 3.69
C THR A 49 -19.35 3.67 2.26
N ILE A 50 -18.48 3.71 1.25
CA ILE A 50 -18.86 3.56 -0.17
C ILE A 50 -19.54 2.21 -0.43
N ARG A 51 -18.98 1.11 0.11
CA ARG A 51 -19.55 -0.24 -0.06
C ARG A 51 -20.93 -0.35 0.58
N THR A 52 -21.11 0.22 1.76
CA THR A 52 -22.41 0.24 2.45
C THR A 52 -23.43 1.09 1.68
N GLU A 53 -23.05 2.29 1.22
CA GLU A 53 -23.93 3.17 0.44
C GLU A 53 -24.40 2.55 -0.88
N LEU A 54 -23.52 1.78 -1.52
CA LEU A 54 -23.81 1.13 -2.80
C LEU A 54 -24.36 -0.29 -2.66
N GLY A 55 -24.40 -0.83 -1.43
CA GLY A 55 -24.98 -2.14 -1.13
C GLY A 55 -24.19 -3.33 -1.68
N ASP A 56 -22.89 -3.19 -1.99
CA ASP A 56 -22.07 -4.26 -2.55
C ASP A 56 -20.65 -4.26 -1.94
N SER A 57 -20.30 -5.36 -1.27
CA SER A 57 -19.00 -5.55 -0.63
C SER A 57 -17.87 -5.92 -1.59
N LEU A 58 -18.19 -6.27 -2.84
CA LEU A 58 -17.23 -6.63 -3.88
C LEU A 58 -16.70 -5.41 -4.66
N ILE A 59 -17.26 -4.22 -4.42
CA ILE A 59 -16.80 -2.96 -5.01
C ILE A 59 -15.33 -2.74 -4.67
N ARG A 60 -14.54 -2.43 -5.70
CA ARG A 60 -13.12 -2.10 -5.57
C ARG A 60 -12.98 -0.60 -5.48
N VAL A 61 -12.19 -0.13 -4.52
CA VAL A 61 -12.06 1.30 -4.23
C VAL A 61 -10.59 1.69 -4.26
N ALA A 62 -10.27 2.67 -5.10
CA ALA A 62 -9.03 3.42 -5.06
C ALA A 62 -9.32 4.78 -4.43
N ALA A 63 -8.71 5.10 -3.29
CA ALA A 63 -9.03 6.29 -2.51
C ALA A 63 -7.76 7.00 -2.00
N ILE A 64 -7.94 8.28 -1.66
CA ILE A 64 -7.00 9.03 -0.84
C ILE A 64 -7.50 9.10 0.60
N GLY A 65 -6.58 9.15 1.55
CA GLY A 65 -6.83 9.54 2.94
C GLY A 65 -6.52 11.02 3.16
N PRO A 66 -6.46 11.46 4.43
CA PRO A 66 -6.15 12.84 4.80
C PRO A 66 -4.87 13.41 4.19
N ALA A 67 -3.84 12.61 3.91
CA ALA A 67 -2.62 13.13 3.29
C ALA A 67 -2.87 13.64 1.85
N GLY A 68 -3.67 12.92 1.07
CA GLY A 68 -4.03 13.36 -0.28
C GLY A 68 -4.91 14.62 -0.25
N GLU A 69 -5.87 14.66 0.67
CA GLU A 69 -6.76 15.81 0.87
C GLU A 69 -6.01 17.09 1.24
N ASN A 70 -4.98 16.95 2.10
CA ASN A 70 -4.10 18.04 2.54
C ASN A 70 -2.92 18.30 1.60
N LEU A 71 -2.91 17.69 0.40
CA LEU A 71 -1.88 17.91 -0.63
C LEU A 71 -0.45 17.61 -0.15
N VAL A 72 -0.29 16.64 0.76
CA VAL A 72 1.04 16.19 1.18
C VAL A 72 1.79 15.67 -0.03
N ARG A 73 2.99 16.19 -0.29
CA ARG A 73 3.73 15.92 -1.55
C ARG A 73 4.03 14.44 -1.79
N VAL A 74 4.05 13.64 -0.73
CA VAL A 74 4.30 12.20 -0.74
C VAL A 74 3.01 11.38 -0.55
N ALA A 75 1.84 12.00 -0.69
CA ALA A 75 0.57 11.31 -0.63
C ALA A 75 0.41 10.36 -1.82
N CYS A 76 -0.11 9.18 -1.53
CA CYS A 76 -0.32 8.09 -2.48
C CYS A 76 -1.81 7.83 -2.71
N ILE A 77 -2.12 6.93 -3.64
CA ILE A 77 -3.48 6.40 -3.81
C ILE A 77 -3.49 4.96 -3.32
N ILE A 78 -4.45 4.63 -2.45
CA ILE A 78 -4.60 3.30 -1.86
C ILE A 78 -5.78 2.59 -2.52
N ASN A 79 -5.52 1.40 -3.06
CA ASN A 79 -6.52 0.50 -3.62
C ASN A 79 -6.75 -0.69 -2.69
N ASP A 80 -8.00 -0.93 -2.30
CA ASP A 80 -8.40 -2.05 -1.43
C ASP A 80 -7.57 -2.18 -0.13
N LEU A 81 -7.14 -1.05 0.45
CA LEU A 81 -6.37 -0.90 1.71
C LEU A 81 -4.94 -1.47 1.72
N LYS A 82 -4.58 -2.33 0.75
CA LYS A 82 -3.31 -3.08 0.75
C LYS A 82 -2.50 -2.95 -0.53
N ASP A 83 -3.00 -2.23 -1.52
CA ASP A 83 -2.28 -1.90 -2.75
C ASP A 83 -2.06 -0.40 -2.82
N ALA A 84 -0.86 0.04 -3.15
CA ALA A 84 -0.54 1.46 -3.23
C ALA A 84 0.01 1.81 -4.62
N ALA A 85 -0.56 2.85 -5.24
CA ALA A 85 0.17 3.66 -6.20
C ALA A 85 1.00 4.67 -5.39
N GLY A 86 2.11 4.16 -4.85
CA GLY A 86 2.81 4.72 -3.69
C GLY A 86 3.50 6.06 -3.92
N ARG A 87 4.30 6.20 -4.98
CA ARG A 87 5.28 7.30 -5.10
C ARG A 87 4.85 8.38 -6.08
N GLY A 88 5.50 9.55 -5.99
CA GLY A 88 5.35 10.64 -6.94
C GLY A 88 4.20 11.62 -6.65
N GLY A 89 3.56 11.52 -5.49
CA GLY A 89 2.57 12.50 -5.03
C GLY A 89 1.21 12.42 -5.74
N MET A 90 0.88 11.29 -6.36
CA MET A 90 -0.38 11.12 -7.10
C MET A 90 -1.62 11.25 -6.19
N GLY A 91 -1.49 10.94 -4.89
CA GLY A 91 -2.56 11.20 -3.92
C GLY A 91 -2.84 12.69 -3.74
N ALA A 92 -1.80 13.54 -3.74
CA ALA A 92 -1.97 14.99 -3.69
C ALA A 92 -2.57 15.54 -5.00
N VAL A 93 -2.20 14.98 -6.15
CA VAL A 93 -2.82 15.34 -7.43
C VAL A 93 -4.31 15.01 -7.40
N MET A 94 -4.68 13.81 -6.94
CA MET A 94 -6.08 13.39 -6.81
C MET A 94 -6.87 14.29 -5.83
N GLY A 95 -6.28 14.61 -4.67
CA GLY A 95 -6.87 15.53 -3.70
C GLY A 95 -7.03 16.96 -4.20
N SER A 96 -6.08 17.46 -4.99
CA SER A 96 -6.15 18.81 -5.59
C SER A 96 -7.37 19.01 -6.49
N LYS A 97 -7.92 17.90 -7.01
CA LYS A 97 -9.10 17.86 -7.87
C LYS A 97 -10.41 17.68 -7.10
N ASN A 98 -10.36 17.65 -5.76
CA ASN A 98 -11.47 17.28 -4.88
C ASN A 98 -12.04 15.89 -5.18
N LEU A 99 -11.22 14.97 -5.72
CA LEU A 99 -11.64 13.59 -5.99
C LEU A 99 -11.19 12.69 -4.83
N LYS A 100 -12.14 12.27 -3.99
CA LYS A 100 -11.88 11.44 -2.81
C LYS A 100 -11.57 9.98 -3.17
N ALA A 101 -12.32 9.42 -4.13
CA ALA A 101 -12.20 8.02 -4.49
C ALA A 101 -12.67 7.75 -5.93
N ILE A 102 -12.25 6.60 -6.45
CA ILE A 102 -12.82 5.93 -7.61
C ILE A 102 -13.28 4.56 -7.14
N ALA A 103 -14.58 4.34 -7.20
CA ALA A 103 -15.24 3.09 -6.86
C ALA A 103 -15.71 2.39 -8.15
N VAL A 104 -15.43 1.10 -8.26
CA VAL A 104 -15.68 0.35 -9.48
C VAL A 104 -16.30 -1.00 -9.17
N ARG A 105 -17.29 -1.39 -9.98
CA ARG A 105 -17.84 -2.73 -10.04
C ARG A 105 -18.11 -3.14 -11.48
N GLY A 106 -17.65 -4.33 -11.85
CA GLY A 106 -17.77 -4.82 -13.21
C GLY A 106 -18.00 -6.33 -13.28
N HIS A 107 -18.79 -6.76 -14.26
CA HIS A 107 -19.18 -8.16 -14.40
C HIS A 107 -18.73 -8.81 -15.71
N LYS A 108 -18.21 -8.03 -16.67
CA LYS A 108 -17.82 -8.55 -17.99
C LYS A 108 -16.41 -9.14 -17.94
N GLY A 109 -16.19 -10.28 -18.57
CA GLY A 109 -14.83 -10.79 -18.81
C GLY A 109 -14.21 -10.07 -20.02
N PRO A 110 -12.90 -9.75 -20.02
CA PRO A 110 -12.24 -9.29 -21.23
C PRO A 110 -12.21 -10.40 -22.28
N GLU A 111 -12.30 -10.03 -23.55
CA GLU A 111 -12.10 -10.97 -24.66
C GLU A 111 -10.63 -11.43 -24.71
N VAL A 112 -10.41 -12.72 -24.95
CA VAL A 112 -9.09 -13.34 -25.07
C VAL A 112 -8.97 -13.93 -26.47
N ALA A 113 -8.02 -13.42 -27.27
CA ALA A 113 -7.82 -13.84 -28.66
C ALA A 113 -7.46 -15.34 -28.78
N GLU A 114 -6.64 -15.86 -27.86
CA GLU A 114 -6.19 -17.26 -27.85
C GLU A 114 -6.42 -17.93 -26.47
N PRO A 115 -7.65 -18.36 -26.15
CA PRO A 115 -7.99 -18.87 -24.81
C PRO A 115 -7.21 -20.11 -24.40
N GLU A 116 -6.99 -21.06 -25.32
CA GLU A 116 -6.23 -22.28 -25.02
C GLU A 116 -4.75 -21.96 -24.79
N ARG A 117 -4.17 -21.01 -25.55
CA ARG A 117 -2.79 -20.58 -25.33
C ARG A 117 -2.61 -19.89 -23.97
N LEU A 118 -3.55 -19.03 -23.57
CA LEU A 118 -3.55 -18.42 -22.24
C LEU A 118 -3.66 -19.48 -21.13
N LYS A 119 -4.47 -20.52 -21.35
CA LYS A 119 -4.61 -21.64 -20.42
C LYS A 119 -3.31 -22.44 -20.31
N GLU A 120 -2.62 -22.73 -21.40
CA GLU A 120 -1.29 -23.37 -21.38
C GLU A 120 -0.28 -22.55 -20.56
N LEU A 121 -0.21 -21.23 -20.81
CA LEU A 121 0.68 -20.34 -20.06
C LEU A 121 0.34 -20.34 -18.56
N ARG A 122 -0.95 -20.31 -18.22
CA ARG A 122 -1.39 -20.41 -16.82
C ARG A 122 -0.94 -21.73 -16.19
N GLN A 123 -1.08 -22.86 -16.90
CA GLN A 123 -0.64 -24.15 -16.38
C GLN A 123 0.88 -24.22 -16.22
N TRP A 124 1.63 -23.65 -17.16
CA TRP A 124 3.08 -23.52 -17.04
C TRP A 124 3.45 -22.74 -15.78
N VAL A 125 2.81 -21.57 -15.54
CA VAL A 125 3.05 -20.79 -14.32
C VAL A 125 2.75 -21.64 -13.09
N LEU A 126 1.58 -22.29 -13.00
CA LEU A 126 1.24 -23.10 -11.83
C LEU A 126 2.19 -24.30 -11.60
N ALA A 127 2.74 -24.87 -12.67
CA ALA A 127 3.71 -25.96 -12.60
C ALA A 127 5.10 -25.50 -12.12
N HIS A 128 5.45 -24.22 -12.27
CA HIS A 128 6.76 -23.66 -11.92
C HIS A 128 6.73 -22.79 -10.65
N ARG A 129 5.87 -23.14 -9.69
CA ARG A 129 5.67 -22.35 -8.46
C ARG A 129 6.92 -22.22 -7.60
N GLU A 130 7.86 -23.14 -7.74
CA GLU A 130 9.16 -23.12 -7.07
C GLU A 130 9.97 -21.86 -7.40
N LEU A 131 9.80 -21.29 -8.61
CA LEU A 131 10.51 -20.08 -9.03
C LEU A 131 10.16 -18.84 -8.19
N TRP A 132 9.03 -18.85 -7.49
CA TRP A 132 8.58 -17.77 -6.61
C TRP A 132 8.21 -18.25 -5.21
N ALA A 133 8.67 -19.43 -4.81
CA ALA A 133 8.40 -19.99 -3.49
C ALA A 133 8.85 -19.04 -2.36
N SER A 134 10.00 -18.38 -2.52
CA SER A 134 10.50 -17.41 -1.54
C SER A 134 9.53 -16.23 -1.34
N PHE A 135 8.92 -15.72 -2.41
CA PHE A 135 7.92 -14.66 -2.30
C PHE A 135 6.63 -15.16 -1.63
N ALA A 136 6.18 -16.37 -1.96
CA ALA A 136 5.02 -16.97 -1.30
C ALA A 136 5.26 -17.21 0.20
N GLU A 137 6.51 -17.48 0.58
CA GLU A 137 6.89 -17.77 1.96
C GLU A 137 7.21 -16.53 2.79
N LEU A 138 7.90 -15.52 2.23
CA LEU A 138 8.43 -14.36 2.98
C LEU A 138 7.92 -13.02 2.43
N GLY A 139 7.29 -13.01 1.26
CA GLY A 139 6.98 -11.80 0.52
C GLY A 139 8.26 -11.09 0.08
N THR A 140 8.21 -9.76 -0.04
CA THR A 140 9.44 -8.99 -0.25
C THR A 140 10.25 -8.88 1.05
N GLY A 141 11.58 -8.84 0.94
CA GLY A 141 12.48 -8.63 2.08
C GLY A 141 13.25 -9.86 2.56
N ALA A 142 13.12 -11.00 1.86
CA ALA A 142 13.86 -12.22 2.20
C ALA A 142 15.40 -12.02 2.27
N ALA A 143 15.92 -11.05 1.52
CA ALA A 143 17.35 -10.76 1.41
C ALA A 143 17.83 -9.61 2.31
N MET A 144 17.03 -9.11 3.26
CA MET A 144 17.42 -7.97 4.12
C MET A 144 18.75 -8.19 4.86
N GLU A 145 18.98 -9.39 5.41
CA GLU A 145 20.25 -9.73 6.07
C GLU A 145 21.44 -9.73 5.10
N ALA A 146 21.23 -10.15 3.84
CA ALA A 146 22.25 -10.06 2.82
C ALA A 146 22.52 -8.60 2.39
N TYR A 147 21.50 -7.75 2.39
CA TYR A 147 21.62 -6.34 2.05
C TYR A 147 22.41 -5.55 3.10
N ILE A 148 22.20 -5.79 4.40
CA ILE A 148 23.05 -5.16 5.41
C ILE A 148 24.51 -5.62 5.30
N ALA A 149 24.75 -6.91 5.06
CA ALA A 149 26.11 -7.46 4.95
C ALA A 149 26.89 -6.91 3.73
N THR A 150 26.17 -6.38 2.74
CA THR A 150 26.75 -5.77 1.52
C THR A 150 26.69 -4.25 1.52
N GLY A 151 26.21 -3.63 2.61
CA GLY A 151 26.03 -2.17 2.70
C GLY A 151 24.96 -1.61 1.77
N ASN A 152 24.01 -2.45 1.32
CA ASN A 152 22.97 -2.10 0.35
C ASN A 152 21.58 -1.97 0.99
N ILE A 153 21.51 -1.44 2.21
CA ILE A 153 20.26 -1.12 2.92
C ILE A 153 20.46 0.20 3.67
N PRO A 154 19.46 1.09 3.70
CA PRO A 154 19.59 2.35 4.43
C PRO A 154 19.64 2.15 5.94
N VAL A 155 20.57 2.81 6.62
CA VAL A 155 20.64 2.84 8.08
C VAL A 155 20.84 4.29 8.54
N ARG A 156 19.99 4.77 9.46
CA ARG A 156 20.01 6.12 10.05
C ARG A 156 20.26 7.23 9.01
N ASN A 157 19.28 7.44 8.13
CA ASN A 157 19.36 8.37 6.99
C ASN A 157 20.59 8.14 6.08
N PHE A 158 20.89 6.86 5.78
CA PHE A 158 22.04 6.45 4.98
C PHE A 158 23.43 6.84 5.54
N LEU A 159 23.52 7.24 6.81
CA LEU A 159 24.78 7.61 7.45
C LEU A 159 25.63 6.39 7.87
N ASP A 160 24.97 5.26 8.13
CA ASP A 160 25.60 4.07 8.71
C ASP A 160 25.52 2.87 7.75
N GLY A 161 26.37 1.87 7.98
CA GLY A 161 26.43 0.62 7.22
C GLY A 161 26.07 -0.63 8.04
N GLU A 162 26.00 -0.53 9.37
CA GLU A 162 25.69 -1.65 10.25
C GLU A 162 24.37 -1.44 11.01
N PHE A 163 23.59 -2.51 11.14
CA PHE A 163 22.38 -2.52 11.97
C PHE A 163 22.25 -3.92 12.61
N PRO A 164 22.89 -4.15 13.78
CA PRO A 164 22.95 -5.47 14.42
C PRO A 164 21.58 -6.13 14.63
N GLU A 165 20.53 -5.31 14.79
CA GLU A 165 19.15 -5.73 15.01
C GLU A 165 18.38 -6.05 13.71
N ILE A 166 19.05 -6.14 12.54
CA ILE A 166 18.37 -6.40 11.26
C ILE A 166 17.49 -7.66 11.30
N GLY A 167 17.93 -8.68 12.03
CA GLY A 167 17.22 -9.95 12.19
C GLY A 167 15.90 -9.80 12.97
N GLU A 168 15.73 -8.72 13.72
CA GLU A 168 14.51 -8.43 14.47
C GLU A 168 13.40 -7.83 13.60
N ILE A 169 13.77 -7.22 12.46
CA ILE A 169 12.85 -6.53 11.55
C ILE A 169 12.80 -7.15 10.15
N SER A 170 13.47 -8.27 9.94
CA SER A 170 13.54 -8.96 8.65
C SER A 170 12.18 -9.58 8.24
N ALA A 171 12.06 -9.99 6.98
CA ALA A 171 10.87 -10.72 6.52
C ALA A 171 10.64 -12.05 7.27
N GLN A 172 11.73 -12.66 7.74
CA GLN A 172 11.75 -13.85 8.60
C GLN A 172 11.14 -13.51 9.96
N ALA A 173 11.54 -12.40 10.59
CA ALA A 173 10.92 -11.95 11.83
C ALA A 173 9.44 -11.62 11.67
N VAL A 174 9.05 -11.00 10.54
CA VAL A 174 7.62 -10.79 10.22
C VAL A 174 6.86 -12.12 10.20
N ARG A 175 7.37 -13.12 9.48
CA ARG A 175 6.78 -14.47 9.42
C ARG A 175 6.63 -15.06 10.82
N ASP A 176 7.68 -15.01 11.61
CA ASP A 176 7.79 -15.79 12.85
C ASP A 176 7.08 -15.10 14.04
N LYS A 177 6.96 -13.78 14.03
CA LYS A 177 6.48 -12.99 15.18
C LYS A 177 5.07 -12.42 15.03
N ILE A 178 4.69 -11.92 13.85
CA ILE A 178 3.47 -11.09 13.71
C ILE A 178 2.57 -11.45 12.52
N ARG A 179 3.03 -12.30 11.59
CA ARG A 179 2.25 -12.67 10.42
C ARG A 179 1.18 -13.70 10.75
N ILE A 180 -0.02 -13.47 10.24
CA ILE A 180 -1.14 -14.41 10.37
C ILE A 180 -1.41 -15.22 9.09
N LYS A 181 -1.15 -14.65 7.90
CA LYS A 181 -1.31 -15.36 6.61
C LYS A 181 -0.59 -14.63 5.46
N MET A 182 -0.58 -15.29 4.31
CA MET A 182 -0.16 -14.72 3.02
C MET A 182 -1.33 -14.66 2.03
N GLU A 183 -1.43 -13.55 1.31
CA GLU A 183 -2.44 -13.27 0.29
C GLU A 183 -1.81 -12.91 -1.05
N GLY A 184 -2.64 -12.84 -2.09
CA GLY A 184 -2.21 -12.41 -3.42
C GLY A 184 -3.07 -11.28 -3.96
N CYS A 185 -2.54 -10.59 -4.97
CA CYS A 185 -3.35 -9.80 -5.89
C CYS A 185 -4.36 -10.69 -6.62
N TYR A 186 -5.32 -10.06 -7.30
CA TYR A 186 -6.25 -10.76 -8.18
C TYR A 186 -5.52 -11.73 -9.13
N ALA A 187 -5.96 -12.99 -9.15
CA ALA A 187 -5.42 -14.08 -9.97
C ALA A 187 -3.92 -14.39 -9.84
N CYS A 188 -3.23 -13.85 -8.82
CA CYS A 188 -1.78 -14.00 -8.69
C CYS A 188 -1.38 -15.32 -7.99
N PRO A 189 -0.58 -16.20 -8.64
CA PRO A 189 -0.11 -17.44 -8.03
C PRO A 189 1.11 -17.25 -7.11
N VAL A 190 1.74 -16.06 -7.11
CA VAL A 190 2.91 -15.75 -6.28
C VAL A 190 2.53 -15.55 -4.81
N ARG A 191 1.42 -14.86 -4.56
CA ARG A 191 0.87 -14.62 -3.22
C ARG A 191 1.87 -14.03 -2.22
N CYS A 192 2.54 -12.95 -2.61
CA CYS A 192 3.60 -12.30 -1.81
C CYS A 192 3.10 -11.42 -0.64
N LYS A 193 1.79 -11.15 -0.53
CA LYS A 193 1.29 -10.12 0.37
C LYS A 193 1.17 -10.65 1.79
N LYS A 194 1.89 -10.01 2.69
CA LYS A 194 1.82 -10.31 4.12
C LYS A 194 0.53 -9.75 4.71
N VAL A 195 -0.06 -10.49 5.64
CA VAL A 195 -1.11 -9.99 6.52
C VAL A 195 -0.62 -10.19 7.95
N VAL A 196 -0.50 -9.10 8.70
CA VAL A 196 0.02 -9.12 10.07
C VAL A 196 -1.05 -8.68 11.05
N LYS A 197 -0.92 -9.10 12.30
CA LYS A 197 -1.76 -8.64 13.40
C LYS A 197 -0.89 -8.45 14.64
N VAL A 198 -1.09 -7.34 15.33
CA VAL A 198 -0.48 -7.06 16.63
C VAL A 198 -1.59 -6.53 17.54
N ASP A 199 -1.65 -7.01 18.78
CA ASP A 199 -2.63 -6.52 19.76
C ASP A 199 -2.00 -5.45 20.68
N GLU A 200 -0.75 -5.64 21.12
CA GLU A 200 -0.02 -4.75 22.06
C GLU A 200 1.47 -4.59 21.67
N PRO A 201 2.12 -3.44 21.93
CA PRO A 201 1.57 -2.22 22.55
C PRO A 201 0.82 -1.33 21.56
N TYR A 202 0.87 -1.67 20.27
CA TYR A 202 0.17 -0.99 19.20
C TYR A 202 -0.77 -2.00 18.53
N SER A 203 -2.07 -1.70 18.53
CA SER A 203 -3.01 -2.50 17.77
C SER A 203 -2.78 -2.28 16.27
N VAL A 204 -2.48 -3.35 15.53
CA VAL A 204 -2.30 -3.35 14.08
C VAL A 204 -3.46 -4.06 13.40
N ASP A 205 -4.19 -3.31 12.58
CA ASP A 205 -5.35 -3.82 11.84
C ASP A 205 -4.91 -4.65 10.61
N PRO A 206 -5.22 -5.96 10.57
CA PRO A 206 -4.85 -6.83 9.46
C PRO A 206 -5.45 -6.42 8.10
N ALA A 207 -6.46 -5.54 8.08
CA ALA A 207 -7.03 -5.00 6.83
C ALA A 207 -5.99 -4.26 5.97
N TYR A 208 -4.95 -3.68 6.58
CA TYR A 208 -3.90 -2.93 5.89
C TYR A 208 -2.71 -3.80 5.43
N GLY A 209 -2.83 -5.13 5.54
CA GLY A 209 -1.76 -6.04 5.14
C GLY A 209 -0.57 -5.99 6.11
N GLY A 210 0.64 -5.99 5.60
CA GLY A 210 1.87 -5.92 6.39
C GLY A 210 2.99 -5.21 5.63
N PRO A 211 4.04 -4.78 6.33
CA PRO A 211 5.12 -4.02 5.73
C PRO A 211 5.87 -4.86 4.69
N GLU A 212 6.04 -4.32 3.48
CA GLU A 212 6.95 -4.85 2.47
C GLU A 212 8.41 -4.43 2.79
N TYR A 213 9.39 -4.99 2.06
CA TYR A 213 10.82 -4.70 2.22
C TYR A 213 11.10 -3.21 2.39
N GLU A 214 10.56 -2.40 1.47
CA GLU A 214 10.79 -0.96 1.45
C GLU A 214 10.24 -0.28 2.71
N THR A 215 9.09 -0.72 3.21
CA THR A 215 8.53 -0.20 4.47
C THR A 215 9.36 -0.65 5.67
N LEU A 216 9.82 -1.91 5.69
CA LEU A 216 10.70 -2.43 6.74
C LEU A 216 12.02 -1.65 6.81
N ALA A 217 12.62 -1.35 5.66
CA ALA A 217 13.86 -0.59 5.58
C ALA A 217 13.64 0.89 5.93
N ALA A 218 12.67 1.55 5.28
CA ALA A 218 12.46 2.99 5.40
C ALA A 218 11.96 3.42 6.79
N ILE A 219 11.07 2.65 7.42
CA ILE A 219 10.55 2.97 8.77
C ILE A 219 11.36 2.29 9.87
N GLY A 220 12.07 1.20 9.54
CA GLY A 220 12.93 0.46 10.47
C GLY A 220 14.34 1.00 10.51
N CYS A 221 15.29 0.29 9.87
CA CYS A 221 16.72 0.58 10.00
C CYS A 221 17.11 1.98 9.51
N ASN A 222 16.45 2.54 8.50
CA ASN A 222 16.70 3.91 8.05
C ASN A 222 16.38 4.96 9.14
N CYS A 223 15.39 4.67 10.00
CA CYS A 223 15.05 5.49 11.16
C CYS A 223 15.75 5.03 12.45
N GLY A 224 16.63 4.02 12.38
CA GLY A 224 17.26 3.40 13.56
C GLY A 224 16.28 2.65 14.48
N VAL A 225 15.13 2.21 13.96
CA VAL A 225 14.07 1.52 14.72
C VAL A 225 14.14 0.02 14.51
N SER A 226 14.25 -0.75 15.60
CA SER A 226 14.24 -2.22 15.60
C SER A 226 12.95 -2.85 16.15
N ASP A 227 11.98 -2.04 16.59
CA ASP A 227 10.67 -2.53 17.04
C ASP A 227 9.79 -2.86 15.82
N LEU A 228 9.71 -4.16 15.50
CA LEU A 228 8.90 -4.68 14.40
C LEU A 228 7.41 -4.33 14.53
N LYS A 229 6.87 -4.25 15.75
CA LYS A 229 5.45 -3.92 15.97
C LYS A 229 5.20 -2.43 15.69
N ALA A 230 6.14 -1.55 16.06
CA ALA A 230 6.09 -0.14 15.71
C ALA A 230 6.16 0.06 14.18
N ILE A 231 7.04 -0.67 13.49
CA ILE A 231 7.16 -0.63 12.02
C ILE A 231 5.85 -1.10 11.36
N ALA A 232 5.26 -2.19 11.85
CA ALA A 232 3.97 -2.67 11.36
C ALA A 232 2.85 -1.64 11.58
N LYS A 233 2.86 -0.92 12.70
CA LYS A 233 1.92 0.19 12.92
C LYS A 233 2.18 1.37 11.98
N GLY A 234 3.44 1.70 11.71
CA GLY A 234 3.82 2.70 10.72
C GLY A 234 3.29 2.38 9.32
N ASN A 235 3.37 1.11 8.90
CA ASN A 235 2.77 0.63 7.65
C ASN A 235 1.26 0.87 7.61
N GLU A 236 0.54 0.50 8.67
CA GLU A 236 -0.91 0.72 8.78
C GLU A 236 -1.26 2.21 8.68
N LEU A 237 -0.56 3.07 9.43
CA LEU A 237 -0.82 4.51 9.43
C LEU A 237 -0.56 5.12 8.05
N CYS A 238 0.50 4.69 7.35
CA CYS A 238 0.75 5.13 5.99
C CYS A 238 -0.39 4.71 5.03
N GLY A 239 -0.86 3.46 5.13
CA GLY A 239 -2.02 3.02 4.36
C GLY A 239 -3.29 3.81 4.69
N SER A 240 -3.60 3.97 5.98
CA SER A 240 -4.77 4.67 6.51
C SER A 240 -4.85 6.13 6.08
N TYR A 241 -3.71 6.83 6.13
CA TYR A 241 -3.62 8.24 5.75
C TYR A 241 -3.24 8.47 4.29
N SER A 242 -2.99 7.41 3.52
CA SER A 242 -2.51 7.43 2.14
C SER A 242 -1.17 8.16 1.95
N LEU A 243 -0.14 7.70 2.66
CA LEU A 243 1.25 8.17 2.55
C LEU A 243 2.14 7.10 1.89
N ASP A 244 3.11 7.55 1.09
CA ASP A 244 4.22 6.70 0.63
C ASP A 244 5.10 6.29 1.81
N THR A 245 5.25 4.98 2.07
CA THR A 245 6.05 4.50 3.20
C THR A 245 7.53 4.82 3.05
N ILE A 246 8.06 4.80 1.82
CA ILE A 246 9.48 5.08 1.54
C ILE A 246 9.77 6.54 1.88
N SER A 247 9.08 7.46 1.19
CA SER A 247 9.32 8.88 1.39
C SER A 247 8.96 9.32 2.82
N THR A 248 7.97 8.70 3.45
CA THR A 248 7.65 8.97 4.87
C THR A 248 8.81 8.56 5.78
N GLY A 249 9.36 7.37 5.60
CA GLY A 249 10.54 6.91 6.33
C GLY A 249 11.75 7.83 6.13
N ASP A 250 12.06 8.19 4.88
CA ASP A 250 13.16 9.10 4.56
C ASP A 250 12.97 10.50 5.17
N ILE A 251 11.76 11.06 5.14
CA ILE A 251 11.46 12.36 5.76
C ILE A 251 11.65 12.29 7.28
N VAL A 252 11.22 11.19 7.92
CA VAL A 252 11.41 10.99 9.35
C VAL A 252 12.90 10.83 9.69
N ALA A 253 13.64 10.02 8.94
CA ALA A 253 15.07 9.83 9.12
C ALA A 253 15.84 11.15 8.95
N PHE A 254 15.51 11.94 7.93
CA PHE A 254 16.09 13.27 7.73
C PHE A 254 15.78 14.23 8.88
N ALA A 255 14.55 14.21 9.40
CA ALA A 255 14.17 15.02 10.56
C ALA A 255 14.94 14.59 11.84
N MET A 256 15.15 13.28 12.03
CA MET A 256 15.97 12.74 13.12
C MET A 256 17.41 13.26 13.03
N GLU A 257 18.05 13.16 11.86
CA GLU A 257 19.41 13.69 11.66
C GLU A 257 19.47 15.21 11.88
N CYS A 258 18.48 15.97 11.38
CA CYS A 258 18.42 17.41 11.61
C CYS A 258 18.33 17.74 13.10
N TYR A 259 17.59 16.95 13.89
CA TYR A 259 17.50 17.12 15.33
C TYR A 259 18.81 16.78 16.04
N GLU A 260 19.46 15.68 15.67
CA GLU A 260 20.77 15.27 16.20
C GLU A 260 21.86 16.33 15.94
N ASN A 261 21.77 17.02 14.80
CA ASN A 261 22.68 18.11 14.43
C ASN A 261 22.24 19.49 14.95
N GLY A 262 21.14 19.59 15.71
CA GLY A 262 20.64 20.84 16.29
C GLY A 262 20.02 21.82 15.28
N LEU A 263 19.67 21.36 14.07
CA LEU A 263 18.94 22.14 13.06
C LEU A 263 17.43 22.18 13.35
N LEU A 264 16.91 21.12 13.99
CA LEU A 264 15.56 21.08 14.55
C LEU A 264 15.65 21.03 16.08
N THR A 265 14.67 21.64 16.75
CA THR A 265 14.52 21.55 18.21
C THR A 265 13.11 21.12 18.57
N THR A 266 12.85 20.86 19.85
CA THR A 266 11.49 20.54 20.34
C THR A 266 10.55 21.74 20.36
N LYS A 267 11.04 22.92 19.98
CA LYS A 267 10.31 24.20 19.90
C LYS A 267 10.29 24.74 18.49
#